data_AF-A0A9D2JWN9-F1
#
_entry.id   AF-A0A9D2JWN9-F1
#
_cell.length_a   1.000
_cell.length_b   1.000
_cell.length_c   1.000
_cell.angle_alpha   90.00
_cell.angle_beta   90.00
_cell.angle_gamma   90.00
#
_symmetry.space_group_name_H-M   'P 1'
#
loop_
_entity.id
_entity.type
_entity.pdbx_description
1 polymer ?
#
loop_
_entity_poly.entity_id
_entity_poly.type
_entity_poly.pdbx_seq_one_letter_code
_entity_poly.pdbx_strand_id
1 'polypeptide(L)'
;MKKISKLLIASSLSLVLAACGNTDSENEDLTPETDQTEDTESTEDTDAVQESEDTEDTEETEDSEENESEEADSNEASDEDVSDEDMASADEEELESAEKVSDYDEYEELSAQDFFNPDDYTSHLVVDNSIKRIFIFEDDNQQAYKTVFIKKANRLKVIDLKNDDLLMNEIID
;
A
#
# COMPACT_ATOMS: atom_id res chain seq x y z
N MET A 1 -23.66 37.92 -10.52
CA MET A 1 -22.91 39.07 -11.10
C MET A 1 -21.44 38.67 -11.22
N LYS A 2 -20.73 39.09 -12.27
CA LYS A 2 -19.40 38.56 -12.59
C LYS A 2 -18.29 39.36 -11.87
N LYS A 3 -17.48 38.70 -11.03
CA LYS A 3 -16.23 39.26 -10.49
C LYS A 3 -15.09 38.25 -10.60
N ILE A 4 -14.61 38.11 -11.83
CA ILE A 4 -13.31 37.53 -12.16
C ILE A 4 -12.22 38.49 -11.68
N SER A 5 -11.56 38.15 -10.57
CA SER A 5 -10.31 38.81 -10.18
C SER A 5 -9.16 38.14 -10.92
N LYS A 6 -8.44 38.91 -11.74
CA LYS A 6 -7.21 38.47 -12.41
C LYS A 6 -6.00 39.03 -11.67
N LEU A 7 -4.81 38.51 -11.99
CA LEU A 7 -3.49 39.16 -11.82
C LEU A 7 -3.03 39.27 -10.34
N LEU A 8 -1.75 39.09 -9.99
CA LEU A 8 -0.56 38.70 -10.76
C LEU A 8 0.53 38.28 -9.76
N ILE A 9 1.10 37.08 -9.84
CA ILE A 9 2.41 36.79 -9.23
C ILE A 9 3.25 36.02 -10.25
N ALA A 10 4.05 36.77 -11.01
CA ALA A 10 5.21 36.23 -11.70
C ALA A 10 6.42 36.51 -10.81
N SER A 11 7.02 35.47 -10.23
CA SER A 11 8.33 35.57 -9.59
C SER A 11 9.28 34.56 -10.22
N SER A 12 10.30 35.09 -10.86
CA SER A 12 11.28 34.39 -11.67
C SER A 12 12.14 33.38 -10.89
N LEU A 13 12.16 32.16 -11.41
CA LEU A 13 13.38 31.43 -11.81
C LEU A 13 14.72 31.96 -11.25
N SER A 14 15.43 31.12 -10.49
CA SER A 14 16.89 31.13 -10.41
C SER A 14 17.40 29.73 -10.06
N LEU A 15 17.86 29.00 -11.08
CA LEU A 15 18.65 27.79 -10.87
C LEU A 15 20.05 28.19 -10.38
N VAL A 16 20.57 27.46 -9.39
CA VAL A 16 22.02 27.30 -9.22
C VAL A 16 22.32 25.81 -9.08
N LEU A 17 22.63 25.17 -10.21
CA LEU A 17 23.25 23.86 -10.23
C LEU A 17 24.71 24.01 -9.77
N ALA A 18 25.00 23.57 -8.55
CA ALA A 18 26.38 23.44 -8.07
C ALA A 18 26.99 22.14 -8.60
N ALA A 19 27.63 22.21 -9.76
CA ALA A 19 28.42 21.10 -10.31
C ALA A 19 29.90 21.25 -9.91
N CYS A 20 30.44 20.26 -9.18
CA CYS A 20 31.86 19.86 -9.01
C CYS A 20 31.87 18.74 -7.95
N GLY A 21 32.52 17.59 -8.07
CA GLY A 21 33.35 17.03 -9.14
C GLY A 21 34.58 16.30 -8.58
N ASN A 22 35.07 15.28 -9.32
CA ASN A 22 36.44 14.71 -9.25
C ASN A 22 36.75 13.71 -8.09
N THR A 23 37.43 12.55 -8.22
CA THR A 23 37.95 11.71 -9.35
C THR A 23 38.58 10.40 -8.79
N ASP A 24 38.75 9.38 -9.63
CA ASP A 24 39.60 8.15 -9.54
C ASP A 24 39.68 7.29 -8.26
N SER A 25 39.40 5.99 -8.42
CA SER A 25 40.41 4.91 -8.62
C SER A 25 39.64 3.58 -8.66
N GLU A 26 39.56 2.87 -9.79
CA GLU A 26 40.54 1.86 -10.19
C GLU A 26 40.90 0.87 -9.08
N ASN A 27 40.37 -0.37 -9.17
CA ASN A 27 41.21 -1.57 -9.40
C ASN A 27 40.38 -2.87 -9.48
N GLU A 28 40.78 -3.73 -10.43
CA GLU A 28 40.96 -5.21 -10.37
C GLU A 28 39.91 -6.08 -9.60
N ASP A 29 39.55 -7.31 -10.00
CA ASP A 29 40.22 -8.28 -10.87
C ASP A 29 39.21 -9.29 -11.48
N LEU A 30 39.66 -10.09 -12.42
CA LEU A 30 38.88 -11.00 -13.27
C LEU A 30 38.96 -12.48 -12.82
N THR A 31 37.81 -13.17 -12.87
CA THR A 31 37.68 -14.61 -13.23
C THR A 31 38.28 -15.66 -12.26
N PRO A 32 38.20 -16.98 -12.54
CA PRO A 32 36.99 -17.78 -12.82
C PRO A 32 36.88 -19.05 -11.95
N GLU A 33 35.73 -19.74 -12.06
CA GLU A 33 35.45 -21.20 -11.99
C GLU A 33 36.31 -22.20 -11.19
N THR A 34 35.65 -23.33 -10.87
CA THR A 34 36.18 -24.74 -10.86
C THR A 34 36.19 -25.45 -9.50
N ASP A 35 35.01 -26.00 -9.15
CA ASP A 35 34.72 -27.46 -9.16
C ASP A 35 35.40 -28.46 -8.16
N GLN A 36 34.62 -29.50 -7.80
CA GLN A 36 35.00 -30.79 -7.21
C GLN A 36 35.66 -30.79 -5.79
N THR A 37 35.51 -31.83 -4.94
CA THR A 37 34.79 -33.12 -5.01
C THR A 37 34.52 -33.68 -3.58
N GLU A 38 33.68 -34.73 -3.52
CA GLU A 38 33.80 -35.90 -2.58
C GLU A 38 33.56 -35.67 -1.06
N ASP A 39 32.97 -36.61 -0.29
CA ASP A 39 32.57 -37.98 -0.63
C ASP A 39 31.42 -38.55 0.25
N THR A 40 30.81 -39.63 -0.25
CA THR A 40 30.11 -40.80 0.38
C THR A 40 29.75 -40.81 1.89
N GLU A 41 28.70 -41.49 2.36
CA GLU A 41 28.35 -42.89 2.04
C GLU A 41 26.88 -43.26 2.42
N SER A 42 26.17 -43.91 1.47
CA SER A 42 25.26 -45.08 1.57
C SER A 42 24.33 -45.26 2.80
N THR A 43 23.03 -45.57 2.65
CA THR A 43 22.42 -46.94 2.69
C THR A 43 20.89 -46.81 2.85
N GLU A 44 19.94 -47.67 2.41
CA GLU A 44 19.86 -48.80 1.45
C GLU A 44 18.53 -48.69 0.61
N ASP A 45 18.28 -49.64 -0.29
CA ASP A 45 17.12 -49.90 -1.17
C ASP A 45 15.70 -50.01 -0.55
N THR A 46 14.63 -49.92 -1.39
CA THR A 46 13.82 -51.11 -1.81
C THR A 46 12.69 -50.77 -2.81
N ASP A 47 12.87 -51.27 -4.04
CA ASP A 47 11.91 -51.82 -5.03
C ASP A 47 10.59 -51.13 -5.48
N ALA A 48 10.35 -51.33 -6.78
CA ALA A 48 9.37 -50.73 -7.68
C ALA A 48 7.96 -51.35 -7.66
N VAL A 49 6.99 -50.64 -8.25
CA VAL A 49 5.97 -51.21 -9.17
C VAL A 49 5.73 -50.24 -10.34
N GLN A 50 5.46 -50.82 -11.52
CA GLN A 50 5.32 -50.20 -12.82
C GLN A 50 3.88 -49.77 -13.18
N GLU A 51 3.78 -48.74 -14.04
CA GLU A 51 2.95 -48.70 -15.27
C GLU A 51 1.42 -48.61 -15.22
N SER A 52 0.89 -47.53 -15.82
CA SER A 52 -0.12 -47.59 -16.88
C SER A 52 -0.21 -46.27 -17.67
N GLU A 53 -0.39 -46.38 -18.99
CA GLU A 53 -0.63 -45.31 -19.98
C GLU A 53 -2.07 -44.76 -19.81
N ASP A 54 -2.57 -43.65 -20.41
CA ASP A 54 -2.71 -43.37 -21.86
C ASP A 54 -3.44 -41.99 -22.05
N THR A 55 -3.00 -41.15 -23.02
CA THR A 55 -3.77 -40.40 -24.08
C THR A 55 -5.13 -39.69 -23.78
N GLU A 56 -5.64 -38.63 -24.45
CA GLU A 56 -5.16 -37.51 -25.32
C GLU A 56 -6.32 -36.46 -25.46
N ASP A 57 -6.06 -35.33 -26.16
CA ASP A 57 -7.01 -34.29 -26.65
C ASP A 57 -7.87 -33.49 -25.63
N THR A 58 -8.36 -32.25 -25.83
CA THR A 58 -8.20 -31.07 -26.72
C THR A 58 -9.57 -30.36 -26.71
N GLU A 59 -9.59 -29.03 -26.79
CA GLU A 59 -10.55 -28.15 -27.51
C GLU A 59 -10.67 -26.79 -26.77
N GLU A 60 -10.50 -25.69 -27.51
CA GLU A 60 -10.82 -24.33 -27.06
C GLU A 60 -12.30 -24.01 -27.34
N THR A 61 -12.94 -23.16 -26.52
CA THR A 61 -14.05 -22.30 -27.00
C THR A 61 -14.07 -20.97 -26.25
N GLU A 62 -14.22 -19.88 -26.98
CA GLU A 62 -14.26 -18.50 -26.49
C GLU A 62 -15.66 -18.02 -26.04
N ASP A 63 -15.66 -16.95 -25.24
CA ASP A 63 -16.60 -15.81 -25.22
C ASP A 63 -18.08 -15.99 -24.78
N SER A 64 -18.52 -15.18 -23.80
CA SER A 64 -19.36 -13.99 -24.07
C SER A 64 -20.23 -13.50 -22.86
N GLU A 65 -20.07 -12.21 -22.54
CA GLU A 65 -21.02 -11.19 -22.04
C GLU A 65 -21.78 -11.26 -20.68
N GLU A 66 -21.63 -10.13 -19.94
CA GLU A 66 -22.59 -9.35 -19.12
C GLU A 66 -23.62 -10.03 -18.18
N ASN A 67 -23.55 -9.68 -16.88
CA ASN A 67 -24.66 -8.93 -16.25
C ASN A 67 -24.23 -8.19 -14.96
N GLU A 68 -24.95 -7.12 -14.61
CA GLU A 68 -24.86 -6.38 -13.35
C GLU A 68 -25.37 -7.20 -12.15
N SER A 69 -24.79 -6.99 -10.96
CA SER A 69 -25.54 -7.03 -9.71
C SER A 69 -24.98 -5.99 -8.74
N GLU A 70 -25.82 -5.03 -8.36
CA GLU A 70 -25.56 -4.09 -7.28
C GLU A 70 -25.67 -4.84 -5.93
N GLU A 71 -24.57 -5.37 -5.40
CA GLU A 71 -24.55 -5.84 -4.02
C GLU A 71 -24.25 -4.67 -3.08
N ALA A 72 -25.29 -3.92 -2.75
CA ALA A 72 -25.28 -3.00 -1.62
C ALA A 72 -25.23 -3.80 -0.33
N ASP A 73 -24.04 -4.31 0.03
CA ASP A 73 -23.84 -5.11 1.24
C ASP A 73 -24.07 -4.25 2.48
N SER A 74 -25.33 -4.25 2.92
CA SER A 74 -25.79 -3.56 4.11
C SER A 74 -25.45 -4.41 5.33
N ASN A 75 -24.16 -4.63 5.55
CA ASN A 75 -23.66 -5.31 6.72
C ASN A 75 -24.00 -4.46 7.95
N GLU A 76 -24.90 -4.96 8.83
CA GLU A 76 -25.12 -4.35 10.16
C GLU A 76 -23.88 -4.59 11.04
N ALA A 77 -22.80 -3.90 10.69
CA ALA A 77 -21.63 -3.77 11.53
C ALA A 77 -22.07 -3.08 12.83
N SER A 78 -21.93 -3.78 13.95
CA SER A 78 -22.20 -3.22 15.28
C SER A 78 -21.54 -1.84 15.39
N ASP A 79 -22.33 -0.79 15.67
CA ASP A 79 -21.86 0.60 15.77
C ASP A 79 -20.85 0.75 16.92
N GLU A 80 -19.57 0.52 16.65
CA GLU A 80 -18.52 1.16 17.43
C GLU A 80 -18.51 2.64 17.03
N ASP A 81 -19.18 3.43 17.87
CA ASP A 81 -19.38 4.87 17.74
C ASP A 81 -18.08 5.57 17.30
N VAL A 82 -18.19 6.47 16.32
CA VAL A 82 -17.05 7.26 15.84
C VAL A 82 -16.88 8.44 16.78
N SER A 83 -15.70 8.52 17.38
CA SER A 83 -15.43 9.56 18.38
C SER A 83 -15.02 10.86 17.72
N ASP A 84 -15.26 12.00 18.39
CA ASP A 84 -14.76 13.32 17.95
C ASP A 84 -13.23 13.30 17.72
N GLU A 85 -12.51 12.45 18.46
CA GLU A 85 -11.07 12.18 18.35
C GLU A 85 -10.68 11.42 17.07
N ASP A 86 -11.56 10.56 16.55
CA ASP A 86 -11.35 9.89 15.26
C ASP A 86 -11.47 10.90 14.11
N MET A 87 -12.39 11.89 14.22
CA MET A 87 -12.56 12.96 13.23
C MET A 87 -11.47 14.05 13.28
N ALA A 88 -10.77 14.19 14.41
CA ALA A 88 -9.70 15.18 14.54
C ALA A 88 -8.54 14.92 13.56
N SER A 89 -8.09 15.97 12.86
CA SER A 89 -6.80 16.02 12.18
C SER A 89 -5.65 15.78 13.18
N ALA A 90 -4.55 15.18 12.72
CA ALA A 90 -3.33 15.11 13.53
C ALA A 90 -2.71 16.50 13.73
N ASP A 91 -1.96 16.71 14.80
CA ASP A 91 -1.20 17.96 15.00
C ASP A 91 0.19 17.94 14.33
N GLU A 92 0.88 19.09 14.34
CA GLU A 92 2.19 19.24 13.70
C GLU A 92 3.28 18.41 14.41
N GLU A 93 3.22 18.24 15.74
CA GLU A 93 4.20 17.44 16.48
C GLU A 93 3.99 15.93 16.19
N GLU A 94 2.75 15.51 16.01
CA GLU A 94 2.41 14.18 15.49
C GLU A 94 2.95 13.94 14.07
N LEU A 95 2.77 14.89 13.14
CA LEU A 95 3.29 14.75 11.77
C LEU A 95 4.82 14.85 11.66
N GLU A 96 5.47 15.72 12.45
CA GLU A 96 6.94 15.82 12.49
C GLU A 96 7.61 14.55 13.05
N SER A 97 6.90 13.79 13.89
CA SER A 97 7.41 12.55 14.51
C SER A 97 6.95 11.26 13.83
N ALA A 98 5.99 11.35 12.90
CA ALA A 98 5.47 10.22 12.14
C ALA A 98 6.48 9.64 11.13
N GLU A 99 6.33 8.35 10.84
CA GLU A 99 7.07 7.69 9.77
C GLU A 99 6.40 7.98 8.42
N LYS A 100 7.18 8.38 7.41
CA LYS A 100 6.66 8.54 6.04
C LYS A 100 6.68 7.22 5.31
N VAL A 101 5.51 6.79 4.86
CA VAL A 101 5.28 5.51 4.19
C VAL A 101 4.95 5.76 2.72
N SER A 102 5.51 4.93 1.83
CA SER A 102 5.25 4.96 0.39
C SER A 102 5.23 3.55 -0.23
N ASP A 103 5.10 2.55 0.62
CA ASP A 103 4.99 1.13 0.29
C ASP A 103 3.94 0.57 1.25
N TYR A 104 2.91 -0.08 0.71
CA TYR A 104 1.74 -0.49 1.47
C TYR A 104 1.54 -2.01 1.54
N ASP A 105 2.51 -2.79 1.05
CA ASP A 105 2.45 -4.27 1.06
C ASP A 105 2.33 -4.86 2.48
N GLU A 106 2.80 -4.15 3.53
CA GLU A 106 2.66 -4.55 4.95
C GLU A 106 1.35 -4.05 5.61
N TYR A 107 0.50 -3.34 4.87
CA TYR A 107 -0.70 -2.65 5.36
C TYR A 107 -1.94 -3.08 4.55
N GLU A 108 -2.18 -4.40 4.51
CA GLU A 108 -3.29 -5.05 3.81
C GLU A 108 -4.65 -4.36 4.08
N GLU A 109 -4.84 -3.79 5.28
CA GLU A 109 -6.06 -3.04 5.62
C GLU A 109 -6.36 -1.86 4.68
N LEU A 110 -5.36 -1.24 4.06
CA LEU A 110 -5.55 -0.08 3.17
C LEU A 110 -6.14 -0.47 1.81
N SER A 111 -6.06 -1.76 1.46
CA SER A 111 -6.65 -2.31 0.22
C SER A 111 -8.13 -2.67 0.38
N ALA A 112 -8.68 -2.65 1.61
CA ALA A 112 -10.07 -2.99 1.89
C ALA A 112 -11.05 -1.82 1.70
N GLN A 113 -10.62 -0.72 1.08
CA GLN A 113 -11.42 0.49 0.90
C GLN A 113 -11.26 1.05 -0.53
N ASP A 114 -12.34 1.61 -1.08
CA ASP A 114 -12.40 2.12 -2.47
C ASP A 114 -12.54 3.66 -2.55
N PHE A 115 -12.34 4.39 -1.44
CA PHE A 115 -12.62 5.83 -1.37
C PHE A 115 -11.49 6.70 -1.93
N PHE A 116 -10.25 6.27 -1.78
CA PHE A 116 -9.06 6.93 -2.33
C PHE A 116 -7.94 5.92 -2.56
N ASN A 117 -6.98 6.28 -3.43
CA ASN A 117 -5.76 5.49 -3.63
C ASN A 117 -4.63 6.01 -2.72
N PRO A 118 -4.08 5.20 -1.79
CA PRO A 118 -2.97 5.60 -0.92
C PRO A 118 -1.72 6.14 -1.64
N ASP A 119 -1.44 5.70 -2.88
CA ASP A 119 -0.28 6.16 -3.66
C ASP A 119 -0.39 7.62 -4.15
N ASP A 120 -1.59 8.18 -4.19
CA ASP A 120 -1.83 9.56 -4.66
C ASP A 120 -1.52 10.63 -3.59
N TYR A 121 -1.12 10.22 -2.37
CA TYR A 121 -0.95 11.09 -1.19
C TYR A 121 0.43 10.94 -0.54
N THR A 122 0.83 11.96 0.24
CA THR A 122 1.95 11.80 1.19
C THR A 122 1.44 11.20 2.48
N SER A 123 1.84 9.97 2.78
CA SER A 123 1.32 9.21 3.93
C SER A 123 2.24 9.27 5.14
N HIS A 124 1.65 9.56 6.29
CA HIS A 124 2.31 9.60 7.58
C HIS A 124 1.69 8.56 8.52
N LEU A 125 2.50 7.60 8.95
CA LEU A 125 2.15 6.61 9.96
C LEU A 125 2.35 7.23 11.35
N VAL A 126 1.29 7.86 11.86
CA VAL A 126 1.30 8.59 13.14
C VAL A 126 1.24 7.64 14.33
N VAL A 127 0.52 6.51 14.18
CA VAL A 127 0.43 5.48 15.22
C VAL A 127 0.55 4.10 14.60
N ASP A 128 1.52 3.31 15.05
CA ASP A 128 1.46 1.84 14.95
C ASP A 128 1.74 1.20 16.32
N ASN A 129 0.77 0.43 16.82
CA ASN A 129 0.96 -0.39 18.01
C ASN A 129 0.10 -1.67 17.97
N SER A 130 0.09 -2.43 19.07
CA SER A 130 -0.63 -3.70 19.20
C SER A 130 -2.16 -3.57 19.31
N ILE A 131 -2.71 -2.34 19.32
CA ILE A 131 -4.13 -2.06 19.45
C ILE A 131 -4.68 -1.45 18.16
N LYS A 132 -4.04 -0.37 17.67
CA LYS A 132 -4.48 0.36 16.49
C LYS A 132 -3.32 0.79 15.58
N ARG A 133 -3.64 1.00 14.30
CA ARG A 133 -2.81 1.73 13.34
C ARG A 133 -3.56 2.99 12.87
N ILE A 134 -2.84 4.10 12.68
CA ILE A 134 -3.39 5.37 12.16
C ILE A 134 -2.44 5.94 11.11
N PHE A 135 -2.98 6.13 9.91
CA PHE A 135 -2.35 6.92 8.86
C PHE A 135 -3.05 8.26 8.68
N ILE A 136 -2.26 9.27 8.32
CA ILE A 136 -2.73 10.56 7.80
C ILE A 136 -2.22 10.69 6.37
N PHE A 137 -3.12 10.97 5.44
CA PHE A 137 -2.84 11.12 4.01
C PHE A 137 -2.92 12.60 3.64
N GLU A 138 -1.81 13.19 3.20
CA GLU A 138 -1.75 14.61 2.81
C GLU A 138 -1.75 14.81 1.30
N ASP A 139 -2.49 15.85 0.88
CA ASP A 139 -2.58 16.37 -0.49
C ASP A 139 -2.19 17.85 -0.44
N ASP A 140 -1.16 18.26 -1.21
CA ASP A 140 -0.59 19.61 -1.20
C ASP A 140 -0.26 20.19 0.21
N ASN A 141 0.17 19.33 1.16
CA ASN A 141 0.41 19.64 2.59
C ASN A 141 -0.87 20.02 3.36
N GLN A 142 -2.02 19.47 2.94
CA GLN A 142 -3.27 19.50 3.68
C GLN A 142 -3.72 18.06 3.96
N GLN A 143 -3.99 17.74 5.23
CA GLN A 143 -4.53 16.42 5.58
C GLN A 143 -5.89 16.21 4.87
N ALA A 144 -5.94 15.16 4.05
CA ALA A 144 -7.07 14.81 3.21
C ALA A 144 -7.90 13.68 3.82
N TYR A 145 -7.22 12.60 4.20
CA TYR A 145 -7.84 11.42 4.79
C TYR A 145 -7.09 10.97 6.05
N LYS A 146 -7.84 10.31 6.93
CA LYS A 146 -7.32 9.59 8.09
C LYS A 146 -7.90 8.19 8.09
N THR A 147 -7.06 7.18 8.32
CA THR A 147 -7.53 5.83 8.60
C THR A 147 -7.28 5.48 10.05
N VAL A 148 -8.20 4.74 10.67
CA VAL A 148 -8.02 4.17 12.00
C VAL A 148 -8.37 2.70 11.94
N PHE A 149 -7.33 1.85 11.95
CA PHE A 149 -7.49 0.40 11.93
C PHE A 149 -7.35 -0.18 13.34
N ILE A 150 -8.41 -0.85 13.82
CA ILE A 150 -8.50 -1.46 15.15
C ILE A 150 -8.18 -2.95 15.01
N LYS A 151 -6.89 -3.29 15.14
CA LYS A 151 -6.30 -4.61 14.81
C LYS A 151 -7.01 -5.81 15.45
N LYS A 152 -7.52 -5.67 16.68
CA LYS A 152 -8.22 -6.76 17.38
C LYS A 152 -9.66 -6.99 16.93
N ALA A 153 -10.28 -5.99 16.31
CA ALA A 153 -11.64 -6.05 15.81
C ALA A 153 -11.68 -6.27 14.28
N ASN A 154 -10.50 -6.35 13.64
CA ASN A 154 -10.30 -6.23 12.19
C ASN A 154 -11.12 -5.08 11.58
N ARG A 155 -11.24 -3.94 12.30
CA ARG A 155 -12.15 -2.85 11.95
C ARG A 155 -11.39 -1.67 11.35
N LEU A 156 -11.74 -1.27 10.13
CA LEU A 156 -11.21 -0.09 9.47
C LEU A 156 -12.22 1.06 9.55
N LYS A 157 -11.75 2.22 10.00
CA LYS A 157 -12.43 3.50 9.82
C LYS A 157 -11.69 4.31 8.75
N VAL A 158 -12.44 4.93 7.83
CA VAL A 158 -11.92 5.88 6.84
C VAL A 158 -12.66 7.21 7.02
N ILE A 159 -11.90 8.29 7.25
CA ILE A 159 -12.42 9.64 7.52
C ILE A 159 -11.92 10.60 6.44
N ASP A 160 -12.83 11.39 5.86
CA ASP A 160 -12.53 12.54 5.02
C ASP A 160 -12.34 13.79 5.90
N LEU A 161 -11.09 14.21 6.08
CA LEU A 161 -10.73 15.37 6.90
C LEU A 161 -10.99 16.72 6.20
N LYS A 162 -11.23 16.73 4.88
CA LYS A 162 -11.57 17.93 4.12
C LYS A 162 -13.07 18.25 4.25
N ASN A 163 -13.91 17.24 4.36
CA ASN A 163 -15.37 17.35 4.45
C ASN A 163 -15.93 17.11 5.87
N ASP A 164 -15.12 16.65 6.83
CA ASP A 164 -15.54 16.29 8.20
C ASP A 164 -16.57 15.15 8.19
N ASP A 165 -16.29 14.11 7.41
CA ASP A 165 -17.23 13.03 7.09
C ASP A 165 -16.63 11.62 7.28
N LEU A 166 -17.47 10.67 7.68
CA LEU A 166 -17.12 9.28 7.88
C LEU A 166 -17.47 8.49 6.62
N LEU A 167 -16.44 8.04 5.88
CA LEU A 167 -16.64 7.28 4.66
C LEU A 167 -16.85 5.78 4.93
N MET A 168 -16.20 5.23 5.97
CA MET A 168 -16.23 3.80 6.30
C MET A 168 -16.07 3.58 7.80
N ASN A 169 -16.76 2.57 8.36
CA ASN A 169 -16.55 2.08 9.73
C ASN A 169 -16.97 0.60 9.82
N GLU A 170 -16.16 -0.27 9.24
CA GLU A 170 -16.55 -1.66 8.94
C GLU A 170 -15.52 -2.67 9.45
N ILE A 171 -15.97 -3.90 9.69
CA ILE A 171 -15.06 -5.04 9.92
C ILE A 171 -14.68 -5.57 8.55
N ILE A 172 -13.37 -5.56 8.26
CA ILE A 172 -12.76 -6.11 7.05
C ILE A 172 -12.31 -7.56 7.33
N ASP A 173 -12.10 -8.35 6.28
CA ASP A 173 -11.70 -9.77 6.35
C ASP A 173 -10.23 -9.99 6.01
#